data_AF-F0BHG9-F1
#
_entry.id   AF-F0BHG9-F1
#
_cell.length_a   1.000
_cell.length_b   1.000
_cell.length_c   1.000
_cell.angle_alpha   90.00
_cell.angle_beta   90.00
_cell.angle_gamma   90.00
#
_symmetry.space_group_name_H-M   'P 1'
#
loop_
_entity.id
_entity.type
_entity.pdbx_description
1 polymer ?
#
loop_
_entity_poly.entity_id
_entity_poly.type
_entity_poly.pdbx_seq_one_letter_code
_entity_poly.pdbx_strand_id
1 'polypeptide(L)'
;MQPFTFPRGTLVLAFVLASLGCATAQANDSSFGDDNGTIQLLHQPDISMDKEALLLSEERVQVNYVFTNHSERALSVPVAFPMPPMYFGMADHSELTDFKVWVDGKPVTTTRKLVVLLDDGSDISKAFAASGWSTDDIATFAESGDVPTGRKPLPARWIDQDQQPRFTLSEYFVWQQVFPARGSVQIRHVYAPSLSTGVPQSSAFLLESYAKSTCIDPSTKASMQRREGENGLGWANLRYVLTTGKNWNGPIKDFQLTIRKQAARDILSVCFDGTLQKIDPLTFQFRQANFVPMRDLDLLFVRGVQ
;
A
#
# COMPACT_ATOMS: atom_id res chain seq x y z
N MET A 1 -43.55 23.37 -48.62
CA MET A 1 -42.83 22.58 -49.65
C MET A 1 -41.74 21.78 -48.95
N GLN A 2 -41.56 20.53 -49.37
CA GLN A 2 -40.50 19.62 -48.87
C GLN A 2 -39.18 19.83 -49.67
N PRO A 3 -38.06 19.12 -49.38
CA PRO A 3 -36.76 19.76 -49.25
C PRO A 3 -35.78 19.46 -50.40
N PHE A 4 -34.56 19.98 -50.29
CA PHE A 4 -33.38 19.38 -50.92
C PHE A 4 -32.32 18.98 -49.89
N THR A 5 -31.91 17.73 -50.00
CA THR A 5 -30.87 17.06 -49.21
C THR A 5 -29.59 16.93 -50.02
N PHE A 6 -28.42 16.86 -49.36
CA PHE A 6 -27.27 16.04 -49.78
C PHE A 6 -26.25 15.93 -48.62
N PRO A 7 -25.29 14.97 -48.64
CA PRO A 7 -24.93 14.23 -47.45
C PRO A 7 -23.45 14.37 -47.09
N ARG A 8 -23.10 14.26 -45.80
CA ARG A 8 -21.70 14.09 -45.40
C ARG A 8 -21.52 13.06 -44.29
N GLY A 9 -20.95 11.93 -44.70
CA GLY A 9 -19.74 11.39 -44.10
C GLY A 9 -19.84 10.94 -42.65
N THR A 10 -20.10 9.65 -42.46
CA THR A 10 -19.88 8.93 -41.20
C THR A 10 -18.46 9.14 -40.67
N LEU A 11 -18.33 9.65 -39.46
CA LEU A 11 -17.08 9.52 -38.68
C LEU A 11 -17.44 9.07 -37.26
N VAL A 12 -17.54 7.76 -37.06
CA VAL A 12 -17.70 7.16 -35.72
C VAL A 12 -16.35 7.20 -35.04
N LEU A 13 -16.11 8.23 -34.21
CA LEU A 13 -14.94 8.30 -33.34
C LEU A 13 -15.20 7.42 -32.11
N ALA A 14 -14.80 6.15 -32.19
CA ALA A 14 -14.87 5.23 -31.08
C ALA A 14 -13.85 5.62 -30.00
N PHE A 15 -14.31 6.32 -28.96
CA PHE A 15 -13.50 6.61 -27.78
C PHE A 15 -13.32 5.34 -26.95
N VAL A 16 -12.18 4.67 -27.12
CA VAL A 16 -11.77 3.57 -26.24
C VAL A 16 -11.38 4.16 -24.88
N LEU A 17 -12.19 3.91 -23.85
CA LEU A 17 -11.84 4.23 -22.48
C LEU A 17 -10.69 3.32 -22.02
N ALA A 18 -9.47 3.86 -22.04
CA ALA A 18 -8.32 3.20 -21.42
C ALA A 18 -8.43 3.34 -19.89
N SER A 19 -8.92 2.29 -19.24
CA SER A 19 -9.00 2.21 -17.77
C SER A 19 -7.63 1.94 -17.16
N LEU A 20 -6.81 2.98 -16.99
CA LEU A 20 -5.56 2.89 -16.23
C LEU A 20 -5.87 2.76 -14.73
N GLY A 21 -5.96 1.51 -14.27
CA GLY A 21 -6.04 1.15 -12.86
C GLY A 21 -4.68 1.26 -12.18
N CYS A 22 -4.31 2.45 -11.71
CA CYS A 22 -3.19 2.59 -10.78
C CYS A 22 -3.63 2.11 -9.39
N ALA A 23 -3.02 1.03 -8.89
CA ALA A 23 -3.29 0.49 -7.56
C ALA A 23 -2.00 0.38 -6.76
N THR A 24 -1.90 1.12 -5.65
CA THR A 24 -1.05 0.83 -4.47
C THR A 24 -1.20 1.90 -3.38
N ALA A 25 -0.91 1.61 -2.10
CA ALA A 25 -0.33 0.38 -1.54
C ALA A 25 -0.87 0.04 -0.15
N GLN A 26 -0.48 -1.12 0.38
CA GLN A 26 -1.36 -1.95 1.18
C GLN A 26 -0.68 -2.75 2.33
N ALA A 27 -0.84 -2.38 3.62
CA ALA A 27 -0.87 -3.34 4.75
C ALA A 27 -2.17 -3.33 5.63
N ASN A 28 -2.92 -4.44 5.79
CA ASN A 28 -4.02 -4.71 6.76
C ASN A 28 -4.36 -6.22 6.73
N ASP A 29 -4.58 -6.83 7.89
CA ASP A 29 -4.78 -8.28 8.01
C ASP A 29 -6.00 -8.80 7.25
N SER A 30 -5.85 -9.95 6.60
CA SER A 30 -6.93 -10.76 6.03
C SER A 30 -6.55 -12.23 6.10
N SER A 31 -7.53 -13.13 6.12
CA SER A 31 -7.20 -14.55 5.88
C SER A 31 -6.80 -14.78 4.43
N PHE A 32 -6.17 -15.92 4.13
CA PHE A 32 -5.75 -16.24 2.77
C PHE A 32 -5.75 -17.73 2.39
N GLY A 33 -5.86 -18.01 1.09
CA GLY A 33 -5.57 -19.30 0.47
C GLY A 33 -4.31 -19.21 -0.39
N ASP A 34 -3.58 -20.32 -0.51
CA ASP A 34 -2.45 -20.44 -1.43
C ASP A 34 -2.96 -21.09 -2.73
N ASP A 35 -3.11 -20.30 -3.79
CA ASP A 35 -3.34 -20.83 -5.13
C ASP A 35 -2.04 -20.74 -5.92
N ASN A 36 -1.34 -21.87 -5.98
CA ASN A 36 -0.20 -22.12 -6.84
C ASN A 36 1.02 -21.18 -6.67
N GLY A 37 1.08 -20.38 -5.61
CA GLY A 37 2.08 -19.32 -5.38
C GLY A 37 1.46 -17.98 -4.96
N THR A 38 0.23 -17.70 -5.36
CA THR A 38 -0.48 -16.46 -5.06
C THR A 38 -1.19 -16.54 -3.72
N ILE A 39 -1.13 -15.46 -2.96
CA ILE A 39 -1.92 -15.26 -1.75
C ILE A 39 -3.27 -14.67 -2.17
N GLN A 40 -4.29 -15.52 -2.25
CA GLN A 40 -5.67 -15.08 -2.43
C GLN A 40 -6.24 -14.71 -1.06
N LEU A 41 -6.50 -13.43 -0.82
CA LEU A 41 -7.14 -12.99 0.41
C LEU A 41 -8.60 -13.47 0.46
N LEU A 42 -8.95 -14.26 1.48
CA LEU A 42 -10.25 -14.92 1.60
C LEU A 42 -11.19 -14.14 2.53
N HIS A 43 -12.49 -14.20 2.23
CA HIS A 43 -13.51 -13.67 3.13
C HIS A 43 -13.71 -14.61 4.33
N GLN A 44 -13.89 -14.04 5.54
CA GLN A 44 -14.19 -14.78 6.78
C GLN A 44 -15.57 -14.38 7.32
N PRO A 45 -16.65 -15.08 6.93
CA PRO A 45 -18.00 -14.73 7.37
C PRO A 45 -18.23 -15.00 8.87
N ASP A 46 -17.44 -15.87 9.50
CA ASP A 46 -17.57 -16.18 10.92
C ASP A 46 -16.78 -15.23 11.85
N ILE A 47 -15.87 -14.40 11.32
CA ILE A 47 -14.93 -13.60 12.14
C ILE A 47 -15.08 -12.12 11.81
N SER A 48 -15.47 -11.30 12.79
CA SER A 48 -15.51 -9.83 12.62
C SER A 48 -14.26 -9.15 13.17
N MET A 49 -13.87 -8.03 12.55
CA MET A 49 -12.89 -7.10 13.11
C MET A 49 -13.62 -6.10 14.03
N ASP A 50 -13.50 -6.31 15.34
CA ASP A 50 -14.19 -5.52 16.36
C ASP A 50 -13.44 -4.22 16.67
N LYS A 51 -12.13 -4.19 16.44
CA LYS A 51 -11.31 -2.99 16.57
C LYS A 51 -10.13 -3.03 15.60
N GLU A 52 -9.78 -1.88 15.07
CA GLU A 52 -8.45 -1.59 14.52
C GLU A 52 -7.97 -0.27 15.11
N ALA A 53 -6.83 -0.27 15.80
CA ALA A 53 -6.13 0.94 16.24
C ALA A 53 -4.76 1.01 15.58
N LEU A 54 -4.72 1.81 14.51
CA LEU A 54 -3.62 2.02 13.59
C LEU A 54 -2.85 3.30 13.93
N LEU A 55 -1.53 3.17 14.07
CA LEU A 55 -0.57 4.27 14.15
C LEU A 55 0.35 4.20 12.93
N LEU A 56 0.42 5.31 12.20
CA LEU A 56 1.34 5.53 11.08
C LEU A 56 2.33 6.65 11.43
N SER A 57 3.62 6.36 11.33
CA SER A 57 4.69 7.36 11.27
C SER A 57 5.85 6.82 10.43
N GLU A 58 6.72 7.71 9.98
CA GLU A 58 7.91 7.36 9.18
C GLU A 58 8.86 6.39 9.90
N GLU A 59 8.89 6.40 11.23
CA GLU A 59 9.75 5.52 12.04
C GLU A 59 9.08 4.18 12.40
N ARG A 60 7.74 4.13 12.42
CA ARG A 60 6.99 3.00 12.97
C ARG A 60 5.56 2.96 12.46
N VAL A 61 5.16 1.78 12.03
CA VAL A 61 3.74 1.40 12.01
C VAL A 61 3.45 0.49 13.20
N GLN A 62 2.31 0.71 13.85
CA GLN A 62 1.76 -0.20 14.84
C GLN A 62 0.26 -0.36 14.59
N VAL A 63 -0.21 -1.60 14.60
CA VAL A 63 -1.64 -1.93 14.48
C VAL A 63 -2.04 -2.80 15.66
N ASN A 64 -3.18 -2.49 16.28
CA ASN A 64 -3.77 -3.32 17.33
C ASN A 64 -5.21 -3.68 16.91
N TYR A 65 -5.43 -4.95 16.61
CA TYR A 65 -6.72 -5.49 16.26
C TYR A 65 -7.38 -6.19 17.44
N VAL A 66 -8.72 -6.18 17.44
CA VAL A 66 -9.53 -7.17 18.16
C VAL A 66 -10.38 -7.88 17.13
N PHE A 67 -10.28 -9.21 17.07
CA PHE A 67 -11.12 -10.04 16.21
C PHE A 67 -11.99 -10.95 17.06
N THR A 68 -13.23 -11.21 16.64
CA THR A 68 -14.17 -12.08 17.36
C THR A 68 -14.75 -13.13 16.42
N ASN A 69 -14.66 -14.41 16.80
CA ASN A 69 -15.27 -15.53 16.11
C ASN A 69 -16.70 -15.79 16.63
N HIS A 70 -17.66 -15.75 15.71
CA HIS A 70 -19.09 -15.92 15.96
C HIS A 70 -19.61 -17.34 15.72
N SER A 71 -18.72 -18.30 15.46
CA SER A 71 -19.10 -19.71 15.37
C SER A 71 -19.01 -20.44 16.71
N GLU A 72 -19.74 -21.55 16.85
CA GLU A 72 -19.74 -22.42 18.05
C GLU A 72 -18.48 -23.30 18.16
N ARG A 73 -17.54 -23.18 17.23
CA ARG A 73 -16.30 -23.97 17.19
C ARG A 73 -15.08 -23.05 17.12
N ALA A 74 -13.94 -23.54 17.58
CA ALA A 74 -12.69 -22.88 17.27
C ALA A 74 -12.40 -22.97 15.77
N LEU A 75 -11.88 -21.90 15.18
CA LEU A 75 -11.47 -21.83 13.78
C LEU A 75 -9.95 -21.68 13.73
N SER A 76 -9.26 -22.53 12.97
CA SER A 76 -7.85 -22.32 12.60
C SER A 76 -7.82 -21.73 11.20
N VAL A 77 -7.28 -20.52 11.08
CA VAL A 77 -7.34 -19.72 9.85
C VAL A 77 -5.93 -19.27 9.46
N PRO A 78 -5.48 -19.53 8.22
CA PRO A 78 -4.30 -18.86 7.67
C PRO A 78 -4.55 -17.35 7.57
N VAL A 79 -3.72 -16.54 8.25
CA VAL A 79 -3.78 -15.07 8.19
C VAL A 79 -2.54 -14.55 7.46
N ALA A 80 -2.75 -13.53 6.63
CA ALA A 80 -1.73 -12.78 5.95
C ALA A 80 -1.86 -11.29 6.30
N PHE A 81 -0.75 -10.68 6.68
CA PHE A 81 -0.57 -9.23 6.59
C PHE A 81 0.06 -8.93 5.23
N PRO A 82 -0.70 -8.43 4.23
CA PRO A 82 -0.15 -7.94 2.97
C PRO A 82 0.77 -6.74 3.22
N MET A 83 1.65 -6.45 2.27
CA MET A 83 2.47 -5.25 2.21
C MET A 83 2.22 -4.47 0.91
N PRO A 84 2.50 -3.15 0.91
CA PRO A 84 2.65 -2.35 -0.29
C PRO A 84 3.28 -3.13 -1.44
N PRO A 85 2.58 -3.27 -2.58
CA PRO A 85 3.24 -3.70 -3.78
C PRO A 85 4.37 -2.70 -4.11
N MET A 86 5.54 -3.24 -4.38
CA MET A 86 6.79 -2.51 -4.54
C MET A 86 6.82 -1.77 -5.86
N TYR A 87 7.45 -0.60 -5.85
CA TYR A 87 7.84 0.13 -7.05
C TYR A 87 9.35 0.15 -7.13
N PHE A 88 9.84 0.23 -8.36
CA PHE A 88 11.24 0.34 -8.68
C PHE A 88 11.39 1.51 -9.68
N GLY A 89 12.47 2.26 -9.59
CA GLY A 89 12.68 3.53 -10.28
C GLY A 89 13.58 4.45 -9.45
N MET A 90 13.70 5.73 -9.82
CA MET A 90 14.68 6.65 -9.22
C MET A 90 14.38 7.15 -7.78
N ALA A 91 13.59 6.41 -7.00
CA ALA A 91 13.31 6.72 -5.60
C ALA A 91 14.01 5.71 -4.69
N ASP A 92 14.63 6.19 -3.62
CA ASP A 92 15.23 5.31 -2.61
C ASP A 92 14.11 4.59 -1.86
N HIS A 93 13.97 3.28 -2.08
CA HIS A 93 12.97 2.44 -1.43
C HIS A 93 13.60 1.68 -0.25
N SER A 94 13.20 1.98 0.99
CA SER A 94 13.64 1.20 2.15
C SER A 94 12.85 -0.11 2.28
N GLU A 95 13.52 -1.23 2.55
CA GLU A 95 12.80 -2.45 2.94
C GLU A 95 12.04 -2.24 4.26
N LEU A 96 10.92 -2.95 4.43
CA LEU A 96 10.29 -3.08 5.73
C LEU A 96 11.19 -3.93 6.65
N THR A 97 11.41 -3.46 7.87
CA THR A 97 12.23 -4.16 8.85
C THR A 97 11.52 -4.34 10.19
N ASP A 98 12.05 -5.26 11.01
CA ASP A 98 11.59 -5.51 12.38
C ASP A 98 10.12 -5.95 12.53
N PHE A 99 9.53 -6.61 11.51
CA PHE A 99 8.16 -7.13 11.60
C PHE A 99 7.98 -8.11 12.76
N LYS A 100 7.11 -7.74 13.72
CA LYS A 100 6.83 -8.51 14.93
C LYS A 100 5.33 -8.58 15.18
N VAL A 101 4.84 -9.79 15.43
CA VAL A 101 3.45 -10.11 15.72
C VAL A 101 3.31 -10.61 17.15
N TRP A 102 2.26 -10.16 17.85
CA TRP A 102 1.82 -10.72 19.12
C TRP A 102 0.34 -11.07 19.07
N VAL A 103 -0.01 -12.22 19.62
CA VAL A 103 -1.38 -12.72 19.78
C VAL A 103 -1.64 -12.91 21.26
N ASP A 104 -2.60 -12.18 21.81
CA ASP A 104 -2.89 -12.11 23.25
C ASP A 104 -1.62 -11.90 24.11
N GLY A 105 -0.74 -11.01 23.62
CA GLY A 105 0.53 -10.67 24.25
C GLY A 105 1.70 -11.65 24.01
N LYS A 106 1.46 -12.81 23.40
CA LYS A 106 2.49 -13.81 23.11
C LYS A 106 3.07 -13.60 21.70
N PRO A 107 4.40 -13.61 21.51
CA PRO A 107 5.00 -13.45 20.18
C PRO A 107 4.65 -14.62 19.25
N VAL A 108 4.46 -14.32 17.97
CA VAL A 108 4.17 -15.30 16.92
C VAL A 108 5.21 -15.19 15.80
N THR A 109 5.71 -16.35 15.35
CA THR A 109 6.60 -16.43 14.19
C THR A 109 5.80 -16.37 12.90
N THR A 110 6.18 -15.49 11.99
CA THR A 110 5.60 -15.36 10.65
C THR A 110 6.56 -15.81 9.57
N THR A 111 6.03 -16.25 8.43
CA THR A 111 6.80 -16.48 7.20
C THR A 111 6.63 -15.28 6.26
N ARG A 112 7.73 -14.70 5.76
CA ARG A 112 7.73 -13.72 4.65
C ARG A 112 7.48 -14.49 3.35
N LYS A 113 6.41 -14.19 2.62
CA LYS A 113 6.13 -14.70 1.28
C LYS A 113 6.18 -13.55 0.28
N LEU A 114 6.90 -13.75 -0.81
CA LEU A 114 6.94 -12.84 -1.95
C LEU A 114 6.02 -13.38 -3.05
N VAL A 115 5.07 -12.56 -3.47
CA VAL A 115 4.21 -12.80 -4.63
C VAL A 115 4.66 -11.86 -5.76
N VAL A 116 4.77 -12.39 -6.97
CA VAL A 116 5.23 -11.65 -8.16
C VAL A 116 4.20 -11.86 -9.27
N LEU A 117 3.43 -10.81 -9.58
CA LEU A 117 2.38 -10.84 -10.60
C LEU A 117 2.79 -9.98 -11.79
N LEU A 118 2.60 -10.48 -13.02
CA LEU A 118 2.68 -9.66 -14.22
C LEU A 118 1.51 -8.67 -14.31
N ASP A 119 1.67 -7.64 -15.15
CA ASP A 119 0.64 -6.67 -15.51
C ASP A 119 -0.66 -7.30 -16.06
N ASP A 120 -0.58 -8.48 -16.68
CA ASP A 120 -1.72 -9.30 -17.12
C ASP A 120 -2.37 -10.14 -15.99
N GLY A 121 -1.84 -10.06 -14.77
CA GLY A 121 -2.29 -10.80 -13.59
C GLY A 121 -1.68 -12.20 -13.43
N SER A 122 -0.81 -12.66 -14.35
CA SER A 122 -0.19 -13.98 -14.25
C SER A 122 0.81 -14.06 -13.09
N ASP A 123 0.63 -15.05 -12.22
CA ASP A 123 1.59 -15.38 -11.16
C ASP A 123 2.88 -15.98 -11.75
N ILE A 124 4.01 -15.33 -11.45
CA ILE A 124 5.35 -15.78 -11.83
C ILE A 124 6.24 -16.05 -10.62
N SER A 125 5.72 -16.01 -9.38
CA SER A 125 6.48 -16.10 -8.12
C SER A 125 7.46 -17.27 -8.07
N LYS A 126 7.02 -18.48 -8.46
CA LYS A 126 7.86 -19.69 -8.53
C LYS A 126 9.00 -19.55 -9.55
N ALA A 127 8.72 -18.96 -10.70
CA ALA A 127 9.71 -18.75 -11.75
C ALA A 127 10.68 -17.62 -11.39
N PHE A 128 10.20 -16.57 -10.72
CA PHE A 128 11.03 -15.48 -10.19
C PHE A 128 12.02 -16.01 -9.15
N ALA A 129 11.55 -16.78 -8.16
CA ALA A 129 12.42 -17.42 -7.18
C ALA A 129 13.46 -18.35 -7.85
N ALA A 130 13.07 -19.10 -8.89
CA ALA A 130 13.99 -19.95 -9.65
C ALA A 130 14.99 -19.20 -10.54
N SER A 131 14.76 -17.90 -10.84
CA SER A 131 15.71 -17.05 -11.57
C SER A 131 16.92 -16.66 -10.72
N GLY A 132 16.77 -16.71 -9.39
CA GLY A 132 17.77 -16.31 -8.40
C GLY A 132 17.84 -14.80 -8.12
N TRP A 133 17.13 -13.95 -8.89
CA TRP A 133 17.06 -12.50 -8.69
C TRP A 133 16.43 -12.15 -7.33
N SER A 134 16.95 -11.10 -6.68
CA SER A 134 16.40 -10.48 -5.46
C SER A 134 15.56 -9.24 -5.78
N THR A 135 14.96 -8.65 -4.75
CA THR A 135 14.39 -7.29 -4.77
C THR A 135 15.43 -6.24 -5.19
N ASP A 136 16.64 -6.31 -4.62
CA ASP A 136 17.75 -5.39 -4.93
C ASP A 136 18.24 -5.51 -6.38
N ASP A 137 18.28 -6.73 -6.94
CA ASP A 137 18.62 -6.95 -8.36
C ASP A 137 17.59 -6.24 -9.28
N ILE A 138 16.30 -6.24 -8.89
CA ILE A 138 15.23 -5.57 -9.63
C ILE A 138 15.30 -4.04 -9.49
N ALA A 139 15.61 -3.51 -8.30
CA ALA A 139 15.85 -2.08 -8.12
C ALA A 139 17.01 -1.61 -9.02
N THR A 140 18.15 -2.31 -8.94
CA THR A 140 19.35 -2.04 -9.75
C THR A 140 19.04 -2.07 -11.25
N PHE A 141 18.28 -3.07 -11.71
CA PHE A 141 17.90 -3.22 -13.11
C PHE A 141 16.91 -2.14 -13.58
N ALA A 142 15.93 -1.76 -12.76
CA ALA A 142 14.97 -0.70 -13.10
C ALA A 142 15.63 0.69 -13.21
N GLU A 143 16.65 0.95 -12.38
CA GLU A 143 17.43 2.20 -12.42
C GLU A 143 18.41 2.28 -13.59
N SER A 144 19.12 1.19 -13.90
CA SER A 144 20.23 1.18 -14.87
C SER A 144 19.90 0.60 -16.24
N GLY A 145 18.90 -0.28 -16.34
CA GLY A 145 18.66 -1.17 -17.48
C GLY A 145 19.66 -2.33 -17.62
N ASP A 146 20.70 -2.39 -16.77
CA ASP A 146 21.76 -3.39 -16.85
C ASP A 146 21.42 -4.64 -16.02
N VAL A 147 21.65 -5.82 -16.61
CA VAL A 147 21.50 -7.11 -15.91
C VAL A 147 22.56 -7.23 -14.80
N PRO A 148 22.18 -7.41 -13.53
CA PRO A 148 23.14 -7.43 -12.42
C PRO A 148 24.19 -8.54 -12.55
N THR A 149 25.39 -8.28 -12.01
CA THR A 149 26.56 -9.17 -12.19
C THR A 149 26.28 -10.57 -11.64
N GLY A 150 26.48 -11.60 -12.47
CA GLY A 150 26.22 -12.99 -12.12
C GLY A 150 24.76 -13.44 -12.29
N ARG A 151 23.86 -12.55 -12.73
CA ARG A 151 22.48 -12.90 -13.09
C ARG A 151 22.36 -13.26 -14.57
N LYS A 152 21.38 -14.10 -14.88
CA LYS A 152 20.91 -14.29 -16.27
C LYS A 152 19.86 -13.23 -16.58
N PRO A 153 19.77 -12.71 -17.83
CA PRO A 153 18.72 -11.79 -18.22
C PRO A 153 17.32 -12.33 -17.87
N LEU A 154 16.41 -11.44 -17.46
CA LEU A 154 15.03 -11.80 -17.22
C LEU A 154 14.36 -12.28 -18.53
N PRO A 155 13.37 -13.18 -18.46
CA PRO A 155 12.60 -13.58 -19.63
C PRO A 155 11.98 -12.36 -20.32
N ALA A 156 12.10 -12.26 -21.64
CA ALA A 156 11.58 -11.09 -22.39
C ALA A 156 10.09 -10.81 -22.17
N ARG A 157 9.28 -11.83 -21.79
CA ARG A 157 7.86 -11.64 -21.43
C ARG A 157 7.62 -10.91 -20.10
N TRP A 158 8.66 -10.68 -19.29
CA TRP A 158 8.62 -9.97 -18.01
C TRP A 158 9.12 -8.54 -18.11
N ILE A 159 9.57 -8.11 -19.28
CA ILE A 159 10.12 -6.77 -19.56
C ILE A 159 9.23 -6.11 -20.63
N ASP A 160 9.07 -4.79 -20.59
CA ASP A 160 8.35 -4.02 -21.59
C ASP A 160 9.25 -3.52 -22.74
N GLN A 161 8.73 -2.59 -23.54
CA GLN A 161 9.44 -2.02 -24.68
C GLN A 161 10.53 -1.01 -24.25
N ASP A 162 10.41 -0.46 -23.04
CA ASP A 162 11.30 0.55 -22.45
C ASP A 162 12.32 -0.08 -21.49
N GLN A 163 12.49 -1.41 -21.55
CA GLN A 163 13.35 -2.23 -20.69
C GLN A 163 12.96 -2.25 -19.20
N GLN A 164 11.72 -1.92 -18.85
CA GLN A 164 11.26 -1.91 -17.45
C GLN A 164 10.55 -3.21 -17.05
N PRO A 165 10.60 -3.61 -15.76
CA PRO A 165 9.86 -4.76 -15.24
C PRO A 165 8.34 -4.63 -15.41
N ARG A 166 7.71 -5.59 -16.09
CA ARG A 166 6.25 -5.71 -16.27
C ARG A 166 5.53 -6.41 -15.11
N PHE A 167 6.19 -6.55 -13.97
CA PHE A 167 5.66 -7.28 -12.83
C PHE A 167 5.78 -6.49 -11.55
N THR A 168 4.82 -6.70 -10.66
CA THR A 168 4.79 -6.09 -9.33
C THR A 168 5.17 -7.12 -8.28
N LEU A 169 6.09 -6.76 -7.39
CA LEU A 169 6.45 -7.56 -6.21
C LEU A 169 5.53 -7.16 -5.07
N SER A 170 4.95 -8.12 -4.35
CA SER A 170 4.12 -7.87 -3.16
C SER A 170 4.49 -8.84 -2.07
N GLU A 171 4.74 -8.32 -0.86
CA GLU A 171 5.10 -9.15 0.28
C GLU A 171 3.94 -9.39 1.22
N TYR A 172 4.02 -10.52 1.92
CA TYR A 172 3.02 -10.92 2.89
C TYR A 172 3.70 -11.60 4.07
N PHE A 173 3.33 -11.21 5.28
CA PHE A 173 3.71 -11.93 6.50
C PHE A 173 2.58 -12.86 6.89
N VAL A 174 2.83 -14.17 6.82
CA VAL A 174 1.79 -15.19 7.01
C VAL A 174 2.00 -16.04 8.27
N TRP A 175 0.90 -16.39 8.94
CA TRP A 175 0.88 -17.33 10.07
C TRP A 175 -0.45 -18.08 10.16
N GLN A 176 -0.53 -19.07 11.04
CA GLN A 176 -1.79 -19.74 11.40
C GLN A 176 -2.34 -19.13 12.69
N GLN A 177 -3.59 -18.68 12.65
CA GLN A 177 -4.28 -18.10 13.79
C GLN A 177 -5.43 -19.00 14.25
N VAL A 178 -5.47 -19.33 15.54
CA VAL A 178 -6.63 -19.96 16.16
C VAL A 178 -7.53 -18.89 16.76
N PHE A 179 -8.80 -18.88 16.36
CA PHE A 179 -9.85 -18.06 16.96
C PHE A 179 -10.75 -18.99 17.79
N PRO A 180 -10.85 -18.81 19.12
CA PRO A 180 -11.67 -19.67 19.98
C PRO A 180 -13.16 -19.56 19.64
N ALA A 181 -13.94 -20.61 19.94
CA ALA A 181 -15.39 -20.60 19.78
C ALA A 181 -16.00 -19.44 20.59
N ARG A 182 -16.90 -18.65 19.97
CA ARG A 182 -17.58 -17.50 20.60
C ARG A 182 -16.65 -16.49 21.30
N GLY A 183 -15.37 -16.45 20.94
CA GLY A 183 -14.35 -15.70 21.67
C GLY A 183 -13.55 -14.74 20.80
N SER A 184 -12.85 -13.82 21.45
CA SER A 184 -12.03 -12.79 20.83
C SER A 184 -10.54 -13.05 20.99
N VAL A 185 -9.73 -12.56 20.05
CA VAL A 185 -8.27 -12.53 20.12
C VAL A 185 -7.77 -11.11 19.86
N GLN A 186 -6.70 -10.72 20.55
CA GLN A 186 -5.99 -9.47 20.31
C GLN A 186 -4.75 -9.74 19.48
N ILE A 187 -4.64 -9.09 18.32
CA ILE A 187 -3.48 -9.23 17.42
C ILE A 187 -2.80 -7.87 17.32
N ARG A 188 -1.49 -7.81 17.58
CA ARG A 188 -0.70 -6.58 17.50
C ARG A 188 0.48 -6.75 16.56
N HIS A 189 0.62 -5.84 15.60
CA HIS A 189 1.77 -5.75 14.70
C HIS A 189 2.59 -4.50 15.00
N VAL A 190 3.92 -4.60 14.90
CA VAL A 190 4.86 -3.47 14.90
C VAL A 190 5.95 -3.73 13.87
N TYR A 191 6.32 -2.70 13.12
CA TYR A 191 7.45 -2.70 12.18
C TYR A 191 7.93 -1.28 11.88
N ALA A 192 9.14 -1.16 11.31
CA ALA A 192 9.57 0.07 10.64
C ALA A 192 9.07 0.03 9.19
N PRO A 193 8.34 1.04 8.69
CA PRO A 193 7.71 1.00 7.38
C PRO A 193 8.73 0.98 6.24
N SER A 194 8.31 0.42 5.10
CA SER A 194 8.91 0.78 3.82
C SER A 194 8.51 2.21 3.46
N LEU A 195 9.49 3.04 3.13
CA LEU A 195 9.31 4.41 2.66
C LEU A 195 9.90 4.54 1.26
N SER A 196 9.26 5.33 0.41
CA SER A 196 9.93 5.90 -0.78
C SER A 196 10.47 7.27 -0.38
N THR A 197 11.76 7.49 -0.60
CA THR A 197 12.48 8.73 -0.27
C THR A 197 13.44 9.08 -1.40
N GLY A 198 14.35 10.02 -1.17
CA GLY A 198 15.42 10.33 -2.11
C GLY A 198 16.12 11.62 -1.77
N VAL A 199 16.94 12.09 -2.72
CA VAL A 199 17.43 13.47 -2.69
C VAL A 199 16.25 14.46 -2.61
N PRO A 200 16.45 15.63 -1.97
CA PRO A 200 15.48 16.71 -2.00
C PRO A 200 15.03 17.07 -3.44
N GLN A 201 13.74 17.35 -3.59
CA GLN A 201 13.10 17.59 -4.89
C GLN A 201 12.39 18.94 -4.93
N SER A 202 12.21 19.48 -6.13
CA SER A 202 11.41 20.72 -6.30
C SER A 202 9.95 20.50 -5.91
N SER A 203 9.26 21.57 -5.50
CA SER A 203 7.82 21.49 -5.24
C SER A 203 7.05 21.15 -6.52
N ALA A 204 7.53 21.58 -7.68
CA ALA A 204 6.97 21.22 -8.99
C ALA A 204 6.98 19.70 -9.21
N PHE A 205 8.14 19.05 -9.02
CA PHE A 205 8.29 17.59 -9.13
C PHE A 205 7.37 16.85 -8.14
N LEU A 206 7.40 17.22 -6.85
CA LEU A 206 6.56 16.56 -5.83
C LEU A 206 5.07 16.73 -6.10
N LEU A 207 4.65 17.86 -6.67
CA LEU A 207 3.26 18.08 -7.08
C LEU A 207 2.87 17.23 -8.30
N GLU A 208 3.77 17.08 -9.28
CA GLU A 208 3.56 16.21 -10.44
C GLU A 208 3.43 14.74 -10.03
N SER A 209 4.34 14.24 -9.19
CA SER A 209 4.37 12.83 -8.78
C SER A 209 3.28 12.46 -7.77
N TYR A 210 2.98 13.32 -6.78
CA TYR A 210 2.19 12.91 -5.59
C TYR A 210 0.89 13.69 -5.36
N ALA A 211 0.63 14.82 -6.03
CA ALA A 211 -0.54 15.64 -5.68
C ALA A 211 -1.88 14.93 -5.85
N LYS A 212 -1.98 14.07 -6.87
CA LYS A 212 -3.19 13.30 -7.16
C LYS A 212 -3.41 12.16 -6.16
N SER A 213 -2.37 11.40 -5.81
CA SER A 213 -2.49 10.20 -4.97
C SER A 213 -2.56 10.52 -3.48
N THR A 214 -1.96 11.65 -3.05
CA THR A 214 -1.94 12.10 -1.66
C THR A 214 -2.85 13.31 -1.39
N CYS A 215 -3.70 13.69 -2.35
CA CYS A 215 -4.69 14.76 -2.22
C CYS A 215 -4.12 16.13 -1.79
N ILE A 216 -3.02 16.58 -2.43
CA ILE A 216 -2.42 17.88 -2.11
C ILE A 216 -3.36 19.02 -2.52
N ASP A 217 -3.94 19.69 -1.53
CA ASP A 217 -4.84 20.83 -1.72
C ASP A 217 -4.08 22.13 -2.08
N PRO A 218 -4.77 23.18 -2.58
CA PRO A 218 -4.13 24.44 -2.98
C PRO A 218 -3.36 25.16 -1.85
N SER A 219 -3.80 25.05 -0.59
CA SER A 219 -3.12 25.65 0.56
C SER A 219 -1.87 24.86 0.95
N THR A 220 -1.92 23.53 0.85
CA THR A 220 -0.76 22.64 1.02
C THR A 220 0.27 22.88 -0.08
N LYS A 221 -0.15 22.97 -1.35
CA LYS A 221 0.70 23.40 -2.48
C LYS A 221 1.38 24.75 -2.21
N ALA A 222 0.62 25.76 -1.80
CA ALA A 222 1.17 27.08 -1.47
C ALA A 222 2.07 27.07 -0.21
N SER A 223 1.93 26.08 0.67
CA SER A 223 2.85 25.85 1.80
C SER A 223 4.15 25.19 1.34
N MET A 224 4.10 24.22 0.41
CA MET A 224 5.30 23.61 -0.19
C MET A 224 6.14 24.67 -0.92
N GLN A 225 5.52 25.41 -1.85
CA GLN A 225 6.19 26.44 -2.66
C GLN A 225 6.85 27.56 -1.83
N ARG A 226 6.30 27.89 -0.65
CA ARG A 226 6.89 28.90 0.27
C ARG A 226 8.02 28.36 1.15
N ARG A 227 8.23 27.05 1.19
CA ARG A 227 9.23 26.38 2.05
C ARG A 227 10.34 25.69 1.24
N GLU A 228 10.22 25.73 -0.08
CA GLU A 228 11.21 25.25 -1.03
C GLU A 228 12.45 26.15 -0.92
N GLY A 229 13.57 25.56 -0.53
CA GLY A 229 14.88 26.22 -0.52
C GLY A 229 15.60 26.04 -1.85
N GLU A 230 16.84 26.52 -1.95
CA GLU A 230 17.70 26.34 -3.13
C GLU A 230 17.92 24.85 -3.47
N ASN A 231 17.99 24.01 -2.43
CA ASN A 231 18.09 22.55 -2.54
C ASN A 231 16.72 21.84 -2.68
N GLY A 232 15.60 22.56 -2.80
CA GLY A 232 14.26 21.97 -2.87
C GLY A 232 13.66 21.59 -1.50
N LEU A 233 12.92 20.49 -1.47
CA LEU A 233 12.15 19.97 -0.34
C LEU A 233 12.54 18.52 -0.06
N GLY A 234 12.82 18.21 1.21
CA GLY A 234 12.95 16.84 1.68
C GLY A 234 11.56 16.19 1.76
N TRP A 235 11.48 14.90 1.47
CA TRP A 235 10.21 14.20 1.35
C TRP A 235 10.31 12.74 1.80
N ALA A 236 9.17 12.15 2.14
CA ALA A 236 9.03 10.72 2.33
C ALA A 236 7.58 10.31 2.01
N ASN A 237 7.41 9.17 1.35
CA ASN A 237 6.11 8.61 0.99
C ASN A 237 5.90 7.26 1.69
N LEU A 238 4.76 7.12 2.38
CA LEU A 238 4.34 5.91 3.10
C LEU A 238 2.97 5.48 2.59
N ARG A 239 2.82 4.19 2.28
CA ARG A 239 1.55 3.60 1.80
C ARG A 239 1.07 2.45 2.69
N TYR A 240 -0.25 2.29 2.88
CA TYR A 240 -0.84 1.36 3.86
C TYR A 240 -2.28 0.93 3.44
N VAL A 241 -2.72 -0.31 3.71
CA VAL A 241 -4.03 -0.82 3.21
C VAL A 241 -5.04 -0.06 4.05
N LEU A 242 -6.24 0.14 3.54
CA LEU A 242 -7.36 -0.02 4.45
C LEU A 242 -8.35 -1.06 3.94
N THR A 243 -8.49 -1.20 2.61
CA THR A 243 -9.57 -1.98 1.98
C THR A 243 -9.62 -3.48 2.27
N THR A 244 -8.54 -4.19 2.62
CA THR A 244 -8.60 -5.63 2.98
C THR A 244 -9.33 -5.88 4.30
N GLY A 245 -9.52 -4.86 5.14
CA GLY A 245 -10.40 -4.93 6.31
C GLY A 245 -11.83 -5.38 5.97
N LYS A 246 -12.28 -5.16 4.72
CA LYS A 246 -13.60 -5.63 4.20
C LYS A 246 -13.69 -7.15 4.04
N ASN A 247 -12.58 -7.89 4.16
CA ASN A 247 -12.57 -9.34 4.03
C ASN A 247 -13.06 -10.04 5.30
N TRP A 248 -13.22 -9.33 6.42
CA TRP A 248 -13.83 -9.85 7.64
C TRP A 248 -15.36 -9.68 7.63
N ASN A 249 -16.05 -10.30 8.57
CA ASN A 249 -17.50 -10.17 8.70
C ASN A 249 -17.90 -8.74 9.13
N GLY A 250 -18.44 -7.99 8.18
CA GLY A 250 -19.01 -6.67 8.40
C GLY A 250 -17.98 -5.54 8.44
N PRO A 251 -18.39 -4.33 8.84
CA PRO A 251 -17.49 -3.19 9.00
C PRO A 251 -16.59 -3.35 10.23
N ILE A 252 -15.49 -2.58 10.26
CA ILE A 252 -14.61 -2.46 11.44
C ILE A 252 -15.39 -1.73 12.54
N LYS A 253 -15.71 -2.41 13.64
CA LYS A 253 -16.69 -1.86 14.62
C LYS A 253 -16.17 -0.61 15.34
N ASP A 254 -14.88 -0.56 15.70
CA ASP A 254 -14.18 0.62 16.22
C ASP A 254 -12.86 0.84 15.47
N PHE A 255 -12.84 1.72 14.48
CA PHE A 255 -11.65 2.10 13.73
C PHE A 255 -11.02 3.37 14.32
N GLN A 256 -9.71 3.33 14.59
CA GLN A 256 -8.93 4.44 15.11
C GLN A 256 -7.65 4.59 14.28
N LEU A 257 -7.47 5.74 13.64
CA LEU A 257 -6.27 6.11 12.88
C LEU A 257 -5.54 7.23 13.61
N THR A 258 -4.24 7.05 13.84
CA THR A 258 -3.31 8.08 14.30
C THR A 258 -2.18 8.23 13.28
N ILE A 259 -1.97 9.44 12.77
CA ILE A 259 -0.81 9.78 11.92
C ILE A 259 0.09 10.72 12.71
N ARG A 260 1.38 10.40 12.82
CA ARG A 260 2.37 11.19 13.55
C ARG A 260 3.53 11.57 12.64
N LYS A 261 3.74 12.88 12.46
CA LYS A 261 4.89 13.44 11.74
C LYS A 261 6.17 13.36 12.57
N GLN A 262 7.34 13.40 11.91
CA GLN A 262 8.63 13.55 12.58
C GLN A 262 8.78 14.91 13.26
N ALA A 263 8.51 16.03 12.55
CA ALA A 263 8.62 17.37 13.10
C ALA A 263 7.34 18.20 12.97
N ALA A 264 7.17 19.14 13.91
CA ALA A 264 6.00 20.02 13.99
C ALA A 264 5.83 20.87 12.71
N ARG A 265 6.96 21.23 12.08
CA ARG A 265 7.02 22.03 10.85
C ARG A 265 6.64 21.24 9.60
N ASP A 266 6.66 19.92 9.62
CA ASP A 266 6.46 19.11 8.41
C ASP A 266 5.04 19.26 7.87
N ILE A 267 4.91 19.17 6.56
CA ILE A 267 3.63 19.06 5.86
C ILE A 267 3.26 17.58 5.80
N LEU A 268 1.98 17.28 5.99
CA LEU A 268 1.38 15.97 5.77
C LEU A 268 0.27 16.15 4.72
N SER A 269 0.29 15.34 3.67
CA SER A 269 -0.81 15.19 2.72
C SER A 269 -1.23 13.73 2.66
N VAL A 270 -2.54 13.46 2.64
CA VAL A 270 -3.09 12.09 2.50
C VAL A 270 -4.49 12.14 1.90
N CYS A 271 -4.79 11.25 0.96
CA CYS A 271 -6.16 11.01 0.52
C CYS A 271 -6.90 10.14 1.55
N PHE A 272 -7.84 10.71 2.30
CA PHE A 272 -8.64 9.98 3.28
C PHE A 272 -10.11 10.43 3.28
N ASP A 273 -11.05 9.49 3.38
CA ASP A 273 -12.50 9.78 3.36
C ASP A 273 -13.02 10.35 4.69
N GLY A 274 -12.30 10.15 5.79
CA GLY A 274 -12.63 10.72 7.10
C GLY A 274 -11.98 12.08 7.35
N THR A 275 -12.52 12.85 8.29
CA THR A 275 -11.91 14.11 8.73
C THR A 275 -10.84 13.88 9.79
N LEU A 276 -9.56 13.94 9.41
CA LEU A 276 -8.44 13.92 10.36
C LEU A 276 -8.45 15.18 11.24
N GLN A 277 -8.63 14.99 12.55
CA GLN A 277 -8.51 16.04 13.55
C GLN A 277 -7.05 16.21 13.95
N LYS A 278 -6.52 17.42 13.82
CA LYS A 278 -5.19 17.76 14.34
C LYS A 278 -5.29 17.95 15.86
N ILE A 279 -4.65 17.06 16.62
CA ILE A 279 -4.67 17.07 18.09
C ILE A 279 -3.54 17.94 18.64
N ASP A 280 -2.36 17.88 18.01
CA ASP A 280 -1.18 18.65 18.38
C ASP A 280 -0.32 18.97 17.13
N PRO A 281 0.83 19.65 17.22
CA PRO A 281 1.66 19.98 16.04
C PRO A 281 2.21 18.78 15.24
N LEU A 282 2.31 17.59 15.85
CA LEU A 282 2.80 16.33 15.29
C LEU A 282 1.67 15.34 14.96
N THR A 283 0.60 15.31 15.77
CA THR A 283 -0.39 14.23 15.78
C THR A 283 -1.72 14.62 15.13
N PHE A 284 -2.18 13.78 14.21
CA PHE A 284 -3.51 13.79 13.61
C PHE A 284 -4.24 12.50 13.99
N GLN A 285 -5.53 12.58 14.31
CA GLN A 285 -6.35 11.44 14.69
C GLN A 285 -7.69 11.42 13.98
N PHE A 286 -8.22 10.21 13.79
CA PHE A 286 -9.57 9.95 13.35
C PHE A 286 -10.12 8.73 14.09
N ARG A 287 -11.42 8.74 14.39
CA ARG A 287 -12.13 7.60 14.95
C ARG A 287 -13.53 7.51 14.36
N GLN A 288 -13.92 6.31 13.94
CA GLN A 288 -15.27 6.04 13.46
C GLN A 288 -15.72 4.64 13.91
N ALA A 289 -17.00 4.55 14.34
CA ALA A 289 -17.67 3.28 14.54
C ALA A 289 -18.24 2.74 13.23
N ASN A 290 -18.22 1.42 13.05
CA ASN A 290 -18.68 0.73 11.83
C ASN A 290 -18.03 1.32 10.55
N PHE A 291 -16.71 1.46 10.57
CA PHE A 291 -15.95 1.98 9.44
C PHE A 291 -15.81 0.93 8.34
N VAL A 292 -16.11 1.32 7.09
CA VAL A 292 -15.86 0.51 5.90
C VAL A 292 -14.70 1.15 5.13
N PRO A 293 -13.54 0.47 5.02
CA PRO A 293 -12.41 1.04 4.31
C PRO A 293 -12.63 1.00 2.79
N MET A 294 -12.87 2.18 2.20
CA MET A 294 -13.16 2.34 0.77
C MET A 294 -11.91 2.60 -0.10
N ARG A 295 -10.81 3.03 0.52
CA ARG A 295 -9.52 3.30 -0.14
C ARG A 295 -8.37 2.92 0.77
N ASP A 296 -7.20 2.82 0.18
CA ASP A 296 -5.93 2.70 0.89
C ASP A 296 -5.37 4.09 1.22
N LEU A 297 -4.35 4.13 2.07
CA LEU A 297 -3.71 5.36 2.50
C LEU A 297 -2.40 5.54 1.75
N ASP A 298 -2.26 6.69 1.07
CA ASP A 298 -1.00 7.16 0.48
C ASP A 298 -0.66 8.51 1.12
N LEU A 299 0.41 8.51 1.94
CA LEU A 299 0.83 9.63 2.77
C LEU A 299 2.10 10.25 2.20
N LEU A 300 2.10 11.57 2.00
CA LEU A 300 3.31 12.33 1.70
C LEU A 300 3.67 13.22 2.90
N PHE A 301 4.88 13.02 3.43
CA PHE A 301 5.53 13.92 4.37
C PHE A 301 6.49 14.83 3.59
N VAL A 302 6.39 16.15 3.78
CA VAL A 302 7.25 17.14 3.08
C VAL A 302 7.83 18.14 4.07
N ARG A 303 9.14 18.40 3.98
CA ARG A 303 9.89 19.25 4.91
C ARG A 303 10.84 20.19 4.15
N GLY A 304 10.96 21.42 4.63
CA GLY A 304 11.98 22.34 4.12
C GLY A 304 13.37 21.85 4.51
N VAL A 305 14.28 21.77 3.55
CA VAL A 305 15.71 21.52 3.78
C VAL A 305 16.34 22.85 4.23
N GLN A 306 17.32 22.78 5.12
CA GLN A 306 18.12 23.94 5.56
C GLN A 306 19.45 23.99 4.82
#